data_AF-A0ABD1V1X0-F1
#
_entry.id   AF-A0ABD1V1X0-F1
#
_cell.length_a   1.000
_cell.length_b   1.000
_cell.length_c   1.000
_cell.angle_alpha   90.00
_cell.angle_beta   90.00
_cell.angle_gamma   90.00
#
_symmetry.space_group_name_H-M   'P 1'
#
loop_
_entity.id
_entity.type
_entity.pdbx_description
1 polymer ?
#
loop_
_entity_poly.entity_id
_entity_poly.type
_entity_poly.pdbx_seq_one_letter_code
_entity_poly.pdbx_strand_id
1 'polypeptide(L)'
;MEEIHVPSTVDLQVGEPKFVFEGKTIQRMELLILGILKWKMQAYTPCNFIDYFLKKINDDDLPSGPLITRSIQLIMNTIKGIDFLEFMPSEIAAAVAMYISGDIQAMNIDKALSGSIGVAKERVMKCLELIQDLTTISGTSAASNVPQSPSGVLEVACLSYKSDETTVGSCSNSSH
;
A
#
# COMPACT_ATOMS: atom_id res chain seq x y z
N MET A 1 -3.54 -6.00 21.36
CA MET A 1 -4.85 -5.34 21.53
C MET A 1 -4.56 -3.91 21.86
N GLU A 2 -4.74 -3.01 20.89
CA GLU A 2 -4.34 -1.59 21.01
C GLU A 2 -5.53 -0.69 21.39
N GLU A 3 -6.76 -1.15 21.19
CA GLU A 3 -7.99 -0.43 21.53
C GLU A 3 -8.55 -0.86 22.90
N ILE A 4 -9.10 0.11 23.64
CA ILE A 4 -9.75 -0.09 24.95
C ILE A 4 -11.23 -0.47 24.84
N HIS A 5 -11.85 -0.24 23.69
CA HIS A 5 -13.24 -0.56 23.41
C HIS A 5 -13.30 -1.67 22.38
N VAL A 6 -14.09 -2.71 22.67
CA VAL A 6 -14.28 -3.82 21.74
C VAL A 6 -15.41 -3.46 20.77
N PRO A 7 -15.16 -3.45 19.45
CA PRO A 7 -16.21 -3.20 18.46
C PRO A 7 -17.32 -4.25 18.55
N SER A 8 -18.57 -3.84 18.29
CA SER A 8 -19.66 -4.81 18.18
C SER A 8 -19.58 -5.59 16.86
N THR A 9 -20.28 -6.73 16.77
CA THR A 9 -20.34 -7.52 15.53
C THR A 9 -20.99 -6.77 14.36
N VAL A 10 -21.77 -5.72 14.64
CA VAL A 10 -22.34 -4.83 13.63
C VAL A 10 -21.27 -3.84 13.16
N ASP A 11 -20.50 -3.28 14.09
CA ASP A 11 -19.43 -2.31 13.77
C ASP A 11 -18.30 -2.93 12.95
N LEU A 12 -18.06 -4.25 13.07
CA LEU A 12 -17.08 -4.97 12.26
C LEU A 12 -17.46 -5.06 10.77
N GLN A 13 -18.72 -4.84 10.41
CA GLN A 13 -19.24 -5.01 9.04
C GLN A 13 -19.29 -3.68 8.29
N VAL A 14 -18.13 -3.03 8.18
CA VAL A 14 -17.94 -1.73 7.52
C VAL A 14 -17.97 -1.82 5.99
N GLY A 15 -18.09 -0.67 5.31
CA GLY A 15 -17.85 -0.55 3.87
C GLY A 15 -18.99 -1.06 2.98
N GLU A 16 -20.23 -0.66 3.28
CA GLU A 16 -21.45 -1.01 2.52
C GLU A 16 -21.49 -2.50 2.12
N PRO A 17 -21.55 -3.41 3.11
CA PRO A 17 -21.41 -4.83 2.85
C PRO A 17 -22.57 -5.34 2.01
N LYS A 18 -22.26 -6.05 0.91
CA LYS A 18 -23.26 -6.74 0.09
C LYS A 18 -24.00 -7.84 0.86
N PHE A 19 -23.36 -8.39 1.90
CA PHE A 19 -23.87 -9.47 2.72
C PHE A 19 -23.55 -9.21 4.19
N VAL A 20 -24.51 -9.44 5.07
CA VAL A 20 -24.34 -9.31 6.53
C VAL A 20 -24.19 -10.70 7.12
N PHE A 21 -23.14 -10.91 7.91
CA PHE A 21 -22.89 -12.14 8.63
C PHE A 21 -23.56 -12.13 10.00
N GLU A 22 -24.14 -13.27 10.39
CA GLU A 22 -24.61 -13.48 11.75
C GLU A 22 -23.43 -13.41 12.73
N GLY A 23 -23.63 -12.83 13.92
CA GLY A 23 -22.58 -12.70 14.94
C GLY A 23 -21.91 -14.02 15.32
N LYS A 24 -22.66 -15.14 15.30
CA LYS A 24 -22.11 -16.49 15.54
C LYS A 24 -21.09 -16.91 14.46
N THR A 25 -21.29 -16.48 13.22
CA THR A 25 -20.36 -16.74 12.11
C THR A 25 -19.09 -15.93 12.28
N ILE A 26 -19.22 -14.65 12.66
CA ILE A 26 -18.08 -13.78 12.97
C ILE A 26 -17.24 -14.37 14.11
N GLN A 27 -17.87 -14.79 15.21
CA GLN A 27 -17.19 -15.40 16.34
C GLN A 27 -16.45 -16.70 15.96
N ARG A 28 -17.05 -17.55 15.12
CA ARG A 28 -16.37 -18.77 14.62
C ARG A 28 -15.13 -18.42 13.81
N MET A 29 -15.21 -17.39 12.97
CA MET A 29 -14.07 -16.93 12.17
C MET A 29 -12.97 -16.33 13.06
N GLU A 30 -13.34 -15.54 14.07
CA GLU A 30 -12.39 -15.00 15.05
C GLU A 30 -11.61 -16.12 15.76
N LEU A 31 -12.31 -17.13 16.29
CA LEU A 31 -11.68 -18.28 16.95
C LEU A 31 -10.77 -19.08 15.99
N LEU A 32 -11.17 -19.20 14.71
CA LEU A 32 -10.36 -19.85 13.69
C LEU A 32 -9.06 -19.08 13.45
N ILE A 33 -9.14 -17.76 13.25
CA ILE A 33 -7.97 -16.90 13.04
C ILE A 33 -7.05 -16.94 14.27
N LEU A 34 -7.60 -16.81 15.48
CA LEU A 34 -6.83 -16.92 16.73
C LEU A 34 -6.13 -18.27 16.85
N GLY A 35 -6.81 -19.36 16.49
CA GLY A 35 -6.24 -20.70 16.45
C GLY A 35 -5.08 -20.82 15.46
N ILE A 36 -5.25 -20.34 14.23
CA ILE A 36 -4.22 -20.36 13.18
C ILE A 36 -3.00 -19.54 13.61
N LEU A 37 -3.23 -18.35 14.17
CA LEU A 37 -2.17 -17.46 14.66
C LEU A 37 -1.57 -17.93 16.00
N LYS A 38 -2.07 -19.04 16.57
CA LYS A 38 -1.66 -19.55 17.89
C LYS A 38 -1.74 -18.46 18.98
N TRP A 39 -2.79 -17.64 18.92
CA TRP A 39 -3.04 -16.51 19.82
C TRP A 39 -1.98 -15.40 19.76
N LYS A 40 -1.09 -15.41 18.77
CA LYS A 40 -0.08 -14.36 18.57
C LYS A 40 -0.68 -13.16 17.85
N MET A 41 -1.51 -12.40 18.57
CA MET A 41 -2.21 -11.21 18.06
C MET A 41 -1.42 -9.91 18.16
N GLN A 42 -0.22 -9.96 18.76
CA GLN A 42 0.66 -8.80 18.85
C GLN A 42 1.60 -8.79 17.64
N ALA A 43 1.14 -8.14 16.57
CA ALA A 43 1.97 -7.84 15.42
C ALA A 43 2.77 -6.56 15.67
N TYR A 44 4.01 -6.52 15.16
CA TYR A 44 4.74 -5.27 15.02
C TYR A 44 4.24 -4.56 13.77
N THR A 45 3.84 -3.30 13.92
CA THR A 45 3.37 -2.41 12.85
C THR A 45 4.36 -1.25 12.69
N PRO A 46 4.36 -0.54 11.55
CA PRO A 46 5.24 0.62 11.37
C PRO A 46 5.03 1.69 12.46
N CYS A 47 3.82 1.79 13.02
CA CYS A 47 3.51 2.68 14.14
C CYS A 47 4.35 2.39 15.39
N ASN A 48 4.81 1.16 15.61
CA ASN A 48 5.67 0.85 16.76
C ASN A 48 7.07 1.47 16.64
N PHE A 49 7.51 1.86 15.44
CA PHE A 49 8.86 2.35 15.18
C PHE A 49 8.92 3.83 14.80
N ILE A 50 7.77 4.45 14.47
CA ILE A 50 7.75 5.80 13.89
C ILE A 50 8.35 6.85 14.82
N ASP A 51 8.02 6.80 16.12
CA ASP A 51 8.55 7.73 17.12
C ASP A 51 10.07 7.62 17.24
N TYR A 52 10.62 6.41 17.15
CA TYR A 52 12.05 6.16 17.19
C TYR A 52 12.74 6.83 16.00
N PHE A 53 12.26 6.60 14.78
CA PHE A 53 12.89 7.16 13.58
C PHE A 53 12.72 8.68 13.49
N LEU A 54 11.56 9.21 13.88
CA LEU A 54 11.34 10.67 13.90
C LEU A 54 12.28 11.36 14.89
N LYS A 55 12.44 10.85 16.11
CA LYS A 55 13.40 11.42 17.08
C LYS A 55 14.81 11.41 16.52
N LYS A 56 15.21 10.26 15.98
CA LYS A 56 16.57 10.04 15.50
C LYS A 56 16.95 10.94 14.32
N ILE A 57 16.02 11.22 13.41
CA ILE A 57 16.26 12.14 12.29
C ILE A 57 16.36 13.58 12.82
N ASN A 58 15.54 13.95 13.79
CA ASN A 58 15.46 15.29 14.35
C ASN A 58 16.40 15.52 15.56
N ASP A 59 17.59 14.88 15.59
CA ASP A 59 18.59 15.09 16.65
C ASP A 59 18.09 14.82 18.08
N ASP A 60 17.28 13.76 18.24
CA ASP A 60 16.63 13.36 19.48
C ASP A 60 15.58 14.35 20.02
N ASP A 61 15.21 15.37 19.24
CA ASP A 61 14.08 16.23 19.55
C ASP A 61 12.76 15.45 19.52
N LEU A 62 11.86 15.81 20.45
CA LEU A 62 10.55 15.17 20.53
C LEU A 62 9.73 15.53 19.27
N PRO A 63 9.23 14.53 18.51
CA PRO A 63 8.41 14.81 17.34
C PRO A 63 7.14 15.55 17.73
N SER A 64 6.80 16.58 16.96
CA SER A 64 5.55 17.31 17.18
C SER A 64 4.34 16.43 16.86
N GLY A 65 3.25 16.62 17.60
CA GLY A 65 2.00 15.88 17.38
C GLY A 65 1.51 15.88 15.92
N PRO A 66 1.56 17.02 15.19
CA PRO A 66 1.21 17.04 13.77
C PRO A 66 2.08 16.15 12.88
N LEU A 67 3.39 16.02 13.17
CA LEU A 67 4.28 15.13 12.43
C LEU A 67 3.92 13.67 12.66
N ILE A 68 3.62 13.29 13.90
CA ILE A 68 3.18 11.93 14.25
C ILE A 68 1.87 11.62 13.51
N THR A 69 0.88 12.50 13.58
CA THR A 69 -0.41 12.32 12.89
C THR A 69 -0.23 12.15 11.39
N ARG A 70 0.60 12.99 10.75
CA ARG A 70 0.92 12.88 9.33
C ARG A 70 1.63 11.56 8.99
N SER A 71 2.48 11.08 9.90
CA SER A 71 3.17 9.80 9.74
C SER A 71 2.19 8.63 9.78
N ILE A 72 1.27 8.63 10.75
CA ILE A 72 0.24 7.60 10.86
C ILE A 72 -0.64 7.60 9.59
N GLN A 73 -1.03 8.77 9.08
CA GLN A 73 -1.80 8.87 7.83
C GLN A 73 -1.07 8.25 6.63
N LEU A 74 0.24 8.50 6.51
CA LEU A 74 1.05 7.89 5.44
C LEU A 74 1.20 6.38 5.63
N ILE A 75 1.45 5.90 6.84
CA ILE A 75 1.47 4.47 7.17
C ILE A 75 0.12 3.81 6.81
N MET A 76 -1.00 4.45 7.11
CA MET A 76 -2.31 3.91 6.74
C MET A 76 -2.52 3.84 5.22
N ASN A 77 -1.91 4.75 4.46
CA ASN A 77 -1.98 4.71 3.00
C ASN A 77 -1.13 3.56 2.43
N THR A 78 -0.03 3.15 3.07
CA THR A 78 0.77 2.01 2.59
C THR A 78 0.01 0.70 2.64
N ILE A 79 -1.00 0.56 3.52
CA ILE A 79 -1.86 -0.64 3.63
C ILE A 79 -2.62 -0.92 2.32
N LYS A 80 -2.87 0.12 1.51
CA LYS A 80 -3.60 0.00 0.24
C LYS A 80 -2.72 -0.55 -0.90
N GLY A 81 -1.40 -0.46 -0.77
CA GLY A 81 -0.46 -0.92 -1.79
C GLY A 81 0.10 -2.30 -1.45
N ILE A 82 -0.14 -3.28 -2.33
CA ILE A 82 0.41 -4.64 -2.14
C ILE A 82 1.94 -4.67 -2.18
N ASP A 83 2.56 -3.71 -2.87
CA ASP A 83 4.02 -3.60 -2.96
C ASP A 83 4.65 -3.34 -1.59
N PHE A 84 3.92 -2.75 -0.64
CA PHE A 84 4.44 -2.54 0.72
C PHE A 84 4.59 -3.82 1.54
N LEU A 85 3.99 -4.94 1.11
CA LEU A 85 4.09 -6.23 1.81
C LEU A 85 5.50 -6.85 1.72
N GLU A 86 6.35 -6.38 0.79
CA GLU A 86 7.74 -6.86 0.69
C GLU A 86 8.66 -6.27 1.75
N PHE A 87 8.22 -5.24 2.49
CA PHE A 87 9.03 -4.52 3.47
C PHE A 87 8.67 -4.88 4.90
N MET A 88 9.68 -4.83 5.77
CA MET A 88 9.48 -4.96 7.21
C MET A 88 8.81 -3.72 7.79
N PRO A 89 8.03 -3.85 8.89
CA PRO A 89 7.41 -2.71 9.55
C PRO A 89 8.38 -1.58 9.92
N SER A 90 9.61 -1.92 10.32
CA SER A 90 10.67 -0.95 10.63
C SER A 90 11.20 -0.23 9.39
N GLU A 91 11.26 -0.89 8.22
CA GLU A 91 11.68 -0.28 6.96
C GLU A 91 10.65 0.75 6.49
N ILE A 92 9.37 0.41 6.57
CA ILE A 92 8.25 1.31 6.24
C ILE A 92 8.29 2.53 7.17
N ALA A 93 8.46 2.32 8.47
CA ALA A 93 8.51 3.42 9.44
C ALA A 93 9.69 4.37 9.19
N ALA A 94 10.88 3.83 8.90
CA ALA A 94 12.04 4.63 8.56
C ALA A 94 11.80 5.47 7.29
N ALA A 95 11.27 4.85 6.24
CA ALA A 95 10.96 5.53 4.99
C ALA A 95 9.90 6.64 5.17
N VAL A 96 8.85 6.38 5.94
CA VAL A 96 7.82 7.39 6.28
C VAL A 96 8.43 8.56 7.06
N ALA A 97 9.26 8.29 8.07
CA ALA A 97 9.91 9.33 8.86
C ALA A 97 10.81 10.23 7.99
N MET A 98 11.61 9.62 7.11
CA MET A 98 12.46 10.34 6.16
C MET A 98 11.65 11.20 5.18
N TYR A 99 10.56 10.66 4.64
CA TYR A 99 9.67 11.39 3.74
C TYR A 99 9.10 12.65 4.39
N ILE A 100 8.68 12.54 5.65
CA ILE A 100 8.03 13.64 6.38
C ILE A 100 9.02 14.71 6.84
N SER A 101 10.22 14.31 7.24
CA SER A 101 11.29 15.25 7.58
C SER A 101 11.76 16.07 6.37
N GLY A 102 11.40 15.68 5.14
CA GLY A 102 11.65 16.47 3.92
C GLY A 102 13.12 16.53 3.51
N ASP A 103 13.99 15.78 4.18
CA ASP A 103 15.43 15.86 4.04
C ASP A 103 16.00 14.50 3.60
N ILE A 104 15.81 14.20 2.31
CA ILE A 104 16.33 13.01 1.61
C ILE A 104 17.81 13.22 1.25
N GLN A 105 18.58 13.85 2.12
CA GLN A 105 20.03 13.93 1.97
C GLN A 105 20.66 12.65 2.52
N ALA A 106 21.73 12.18 1.87
CA ALA A 106 22.41 10.93 2.23
C ALA A 106 22.81 10.87 3.72
N MET A 107 23.10 12.02 4.34
CA MET A 107 23.45 12.13 5.76
C MET A 107 22.31 11.73 6.71
N ASN A 108 21.05 12.02 6.39
CA ASN A 108 19.92 11.60 7.23
C ASN A 108 19.60 10.13 7.09
N ILE A 109 19.94 9.50 5.96
CA ILE A 109 19.76 8.06 5.78
C ILE A 109 20.70 7.31 6.72
N ASP A 110 21.98 7.67 6.71
CA ASP A 110 22.97 7.00 7.55
C ASP A 110 22.72 7.30 9.04
N LYS A 111 22.28 8.52 9.36
CA LYS A 111 21.83 8.90 10.70
C LYS A 111 20.60 8.10 11.16
N ALA A 112 19.52 8.06 10.38
CA ALA A 112 18.30 7.31 10.70
C ALA A 112 18.58 5.81 10.89
N LEU A 113 19.54 5.27 10.14
CA LEU A 113 19.88 3.85 10.17
C LEU A 113 21.01 3.49 11.16
N SER A 114 21.69 4.48 11.75
CA SER A 114 22.82 4.27 12.67
C SER A 114 22.40 3.48 13.92
N GLY A 115 22.74 2.18 14.00
CA GLY A 115 22.34 1.34 15.15
C GLY A 115 20.95 0.73 15.07
N SER A 116 20.21 0.87 13.96
CA SER A 116 19.04 0.02 13.69
C SER A 116 19.50 -1.30 13.09
N ILE A 117 19.62 -2.33 13.93
CA ILE A 117 19.99 -3.68 13.48
C ILE A 117 18.89 -4.24 12.58
N GLY A 118 19.26 -4.67 11.37
CA GLY A 118 18.36 -5.36 10.44
C GLY A 118 17.57 -4.47 9.48
N VAL A 119 17.75 -3.15 9.50
CA VAL A 119 17.14 -2.25 8.52
C VAL A 119 18.16 -1.95 7.43
N ALA A 120 17.96 -2.52 6.24
CA ALA A 120 18.88 -2.34 5.11
C ALA A 120 18.59 -1.01 4.39
N LYS A 121 19.64 -0.20 4.20
CA LYS A 121 19.56 1.12 3.55
C LYS A 121 18.87 1.08 2.18
N GLU A 122 19.25 0.12 1.36
CA GLU A 122 18.70 -0.09 0.02
C GLU A 122 17.18 -0.36 0.05
N ARG A 123 16.72 -1.13 1.04
CA ARG A 123 15.30 -1.45 1.21
C ARG A 123 14.50 -0.25 1.67
N VAL A 124 15.04 0.55 2.59
CA VAL A 124 14.40 1.81 3.02
C VAL A 124 14.29 2.80 1.87
N MET A 125 15.32 2.92 1.03
CA MET A 125 15.28 3.79 -0.15
C MET A 125 14.24 3.32 -1.16
N LYS A 126 14.17 2.02 -1.46
CA LYS A 126 13.12 1.47 -2.33
C LYS A 126 11.72 1.74 -1.77
N CYS A 127 11.53 1.58 -0.46
CA CYS A 127 10.25 1.86 0.19
C CYS A 127 9.89 3.36 0.11
N LEU A 128 10.89 4.24 0.28
CA LEU A 128 10.73 5.68 0.19
C LEU A 128 10.28 6.12 -1.21
N GLU A 129 10.87 5.56 -2.27
CA GLU A 129 10.45 5.81 -3.66
C GLU A 129 8.96 5.45 -3.84
N LEU A 130 8.53 4.27 -3.36
CA LEU A 130 7.12 3.86 -3.44
C LEU A 130 6.19 4.80 -2.66
N ILE A 131 6.63 5.33 -1.51
CA ILE A 131 5.86 6.32 -0.74
C ILE A 131 5.70 7.63 -1.53
N GLN A 132 6.75 8.07 -2.22
CA GLN A 132 6.68 9.27 -3.07
C GLN A 132 5.71 9.07 -4.25
N ASP A 133 5.75 7.90 -4.88
CA ASP A 133 4.82 7.56 -5.97
C ASP A 133 3.36 7.52 -5.45
N LEU A 134 3.14 6.95 -4.28
CA LEU A 134 1.82 6.89 -3.65
C LEU A 134 1.21 8.28 -3.40
N THR A 135 2.02 9.26 -2.98
CA THR A 135 1.53 10.62 -2.68
C THR A 135 1.31 11.46 -3.93
N THR A 136 2.08 11.25 -5.00
CA THR A 136 1.83 11.93 -6.29
C THR A 136 0.51 11.49 -6.93
N ILE A 137 0.17 10.19 -6.85
CA ILE A 137 -1.09 9.65 -7.36
C ILE A 137 -2.29 10.11 -6.50
N SER A 138 -2.12 10.20 -5.18
CA SER A 138 -3.18 10.68 -4.29
C SER A 138 -3.51 12.17 -4.49
N GLY A 139 -2.59 12.97 -5.04
CA GLY A 139 -2.83 14.39 -5.35
C GLY A 139 -3.71 14.64 -6.58
N THR A 140 -3.90 13.64 -7.44
CA THR A 140 -4.74 13.72 -8.64
C THR A 140 -6.10 13.04 -8.48
N SER A 141 -6.34 12.36 -7.36
CA SER A 141 -7.50 11.48 -7.18
C SER A 141 -8.38 11.93 -6.00
N ALA A 142 -8.93 13.14 -6.08
CA ALA A 142 -10.13 13.53 -5.33
C ALA A 142 -11.43 13.29 -6.15
N ALA A 143 -11.33 12.61 -7.30
CA ALA A 143 -12.48 12.16 -8.08
C ALA A 143 -12.60 10.63 -7.98
N SER A 144 -13.76 10.20 -7.51
CA SER A 144 -14.26 8.83 -7.34
C SER A 144 -13.48 7.70 -8.03
N ASN A 145 -12.89 6.81 -7.24
CA ASN A 145 -12.57 5.45 -7.69
C ASN A 145 -13.39 4.45 -6.88
N VAL A 146 -14.67 4.34 -7.24
CA VAL A 146 -15.45 3.13 -7.00
C VAL A 146 -14.98 2.11 -8.05
N PRO A 147 -14.44 0.93 -7.67
CA PRO A 147 -14.13 -0.09 -8.64
C PRO A 147 -15.45 -0.72 -9.10
N GLN A 148 -15.96 -0.34 -10.27
CA GLN A 148 -16.98 -1.13 -10.95
C GLN A 148 -16.37 -2.50 -11.29
N SER A 149 -16.99 -3.55 -10.75
CA SER A 149 -16.59 -4.95 -10.93
C SER A 149 -16.31 -5.34 -12.39
N PRO A 150 -15.46 -6.35 -12.63
CA PRO A 150 -15.06 -6.77 -13.97
C PRO A 150 -16.15 -7.64 -14.58
N SER A 151 -17.19 -7.03 -15.14
CA SER A 151 -18.25 -7.73 -15.85
C SER A 151 -18.53 -7.11 -17.22
N GLY A 152 -17.47 -6.84 -17.98
CA GLY A 152 -17.56 -6.21 -19.30
C GLY A 152 -16.40 -6.53 -20.25
N VAL A 153 -15.78 -7.72 -20.16
CA VAL A 153 -14.68 -8.15 -21.08
C VAL A 153 -15.24 -8.67 -22.42
N LEU A 154 -16.32 -8.09 -22.92
CA LEU A 154 -16.91 -8.44 -24.22
C LEU A 154 -17.41 -7.20 -24.93
N GLU A 155 -16.49 -6.31 -25.28
CA GLU A 155 -16.67 -5.51 -26.49
C GLU A 155 -15.31 -5.32 -27.18
N VAL A 156 -15.04 -6.22 -28.12
CA VAL A 156 -13.94 -6.09 -29.08
C VAL A 156 -14.31 -4.95 -30.01
N ALA A 157 -13.78 -3.75 -29.76
CA ALA A 157 -13.73 -2.71 -30.76
C ALA A 157 -12.63 -3.09 -31.77
N CYS A 158 -13.07 -3.69 -32.87
CA CYS A 158 -12.36 -3.77 -34.13
C CYS A 158 -11.89 -2.39 -34.61
N LEU A 159 -10.99 -2.42 -35.61
CA LEU A 159 -10.45 -1.33 -36.44
C LEU A 159 -9.10 -0.79 -35.93
N SER A 160 -8.02 -0.70 -36.71
CA SER A 160 -7.83 -0.82 -38.15
C SER A 160 -6.36 -1.15 -38.40
N TYR A 161 -6.07 -2.25 -39.08
CA TYR A 161 -4.73 -2.52 -39.61
C TYR A 161 -4.64 -1.78 -40.96
N LYS A 162 -3.75 -0.78 -41.04
CA LYS A 162 -3.32 -0.25 -42.33
C LYS A 162 -2.29 -1.23 -42.89
N SER A 163 -2.61 -1.84 -44.02
CA SER A 163 -1.62 -2.51 -44.86
C SER A 163 -1.27 -1.60 -46.02
N ASP A 164 0.01 -1.31 -46.16
CA ASP A 164 0.55 -0.71 -47.37
C ASP A 164 0.64 -1.78 -48.46
N GLU A 165 -0.04 -1.50 -49.56
CA GLU A 165 -0.08 -2.31 -50.77
C GLU A 165 1.29 -2.25 -51.47
N THR A 166 2.00 -3.38 -51.52
CA THR A 166 3.18 -3.55 -52.38
C THR A 166 2.89 -4.59 -53.46
N THR A 167 2.99 -4.09 -54.69
CA THR A 167 2.76 -4.66 -56.01
C THR A 167 3.56 -5.94 -56.29
N VAL A 168 2.88 -7.04 -56.65
CA VAL A 168 3.29 -8.11 -57.60
C VAL A 168 1.98 -8.81 -58.03
N GLY A 169 1.56 -9.03 -59.26
CA GLY A 169 2.25 -9.12 -60.55
C GLY A 169 1.84 -10.44 -61.24
N SER A 170 0.76 -10.41 -62.06
CA SER A 170 0.37 -11.40 -63.10
C SER A 170 -0.03 -12.83 -62.64
N CYS A 171 -0.88 -13.64 -63.27
CA CYS A 171 -1.32 -13.80 -64.67
C CYS A 171 -2.74 -14.40 -64.76
N SER A 172 -3.33 -14.23 -65.94
CA SER A 172 -4.69 -14.58 -66.37
C SER A 172 -4.92 -16.06 -66.78
N ASN A 173 -6.21 -16.37 -66.93
CA ASN A 173 -6.90 -17.41 -67.75
C ASN A 173 -7.52 -18.54 -66.93
N SER A 174 -8.68 -19.11 -67.27
CA SER A 174 -9.86 -18.74 -68.07
C SER A 174 -10.88 -19.86 -67.83
N SER A 175 -12.16 -19.52 -67.93
CA SER A 175 -13.36 -20.36 -68.00
C SER A 175 -13.21 -21.80 -68.54
N HIS A 176 -13.86 -22.76 -67.86
CA HIS A 176 -15.01 -23.50 -68.40
C HIS A 176 -15.89 -24.06 -67.28
#